data_AF-A0A1F6G2K7-F1
#
_entry.id   AF-A0A1F6G2K7-F1
#
_cell.length_a   1.000
_cell.length_b   1.000
_cell.length_c   1.000
_cell.angle_alpha   90.00
_cell.angle_beta   90.00
_cell.angle_gamma   90.00
#
_symmetry.space_group_name_H-M   'P 1'
#
loop_
_entity.id
_entity.type
_entity.pdbx_description
1 polymer ?
#
loop_
_entity_poly.entity_id
_entity_poly.type
_entity_poly.pdbx_seq_one_letter_code
_entity_poly.pdbx_strand_id
1 'polypeptide(L)' 'MFAILKKIINDLFYISLLIWLIYFMLELLKEGLISNYFDLNLLLIFAVILGVVNIQVNYKKYDDRG' A
#
# COMPACT_ATOMS: atom_id res chain seq x y z
N MET A 1 -14.89 -7.11 15.59
CA MET A 1 -15.08 -6.66 14.20
C MET A 1 -14.08 -5.57 13.79
N PHE A 2 -13.97 -4.45 14.53
CA PHE A 2 -13.03 -3.36 14.21
C PHE A 2 -11.53 -3.76 14.17
N ALA A 3 -11.08 -4.62 15.08
CA ALA A 3 -9.69 -5.09 15.10
C ALA A 3 -9.29 -5.90 13.86
N ILE A 4 -10.23 -6.69 13.33
CA ILE A 4 -10.02 -7.50 12.13
C ILE A 4 -9.94 -6.59 10.90
N LEU A 5 -10.87 -5.65 10.78
CA LEU A 5 -10.86 -4.66 9.69
C LEU A 5 -9.56 -3.86 9.68
N LYS A 6 -9.12 -3.42 10.86
CA LYS A 6 -7.84 -2.72 11.04
C LYS A 6 -6.64 -3.56 10.61
N LYS A 7 -6.63 -4.85 10.96
CA LYS A 7 -5.56 -5.78 10.52
C LYS A 7 -5.56 -5.94 9.00
N ILE A 8 -6.73 -6.15 8.39
CA ILE A 8 -6.87 -6.30 6.94
C ILE A 8 -6.39 -5.04 6.21
N ILE A 9 -6.79 -3.85 6.65
CA ILE A 9 -6.33 -2.58 6.05
C ILE A 9 -4.80 -2.46 6.14
N ASN A 10 -4.22 -2.89 7.27
CA ASN A 10 -2.79 -2.83 7.48
C ASN A 10 -2.04 -3.80 6.54
N ASP A 11 -2.48 -5.05 6.50
CA ASP A 11 -1.91 -6.08 5.64
C ASP A 11 -2.06 -5.69 4.16
N LEU A 12 -3.23 -5.17 3.76
CA LEU A 12 -3.50 -4.73 2.38
C LEU A 12 -2.58 -3.58 1.96
N PHE A 13 -2.36 -2.60 2.84
CA PHE A 13 -1.42 -1.52 2.60
C PHE A 13 0.00 -2.04 2.37
N TYR A 14 0.54 -2.82 3.32
CA TYR A 14 1.91 -3.33 3.22
C TYR A 14 2.10 -4.24 2.01
N ILE A 15 1.13 -5.12 1.72
CA ILE A 15 1.17 -6.00 0.54
C ILE A 15 1.13 -5.16 -0.74
N SER A 16 0.23 -4.18 -0.84
CA SER A 16 0.14 -3.32 -2.04
C SER A 16 1.42 -2.53 -2.29
N LEU A 17 2.03 -1.98 -1.23
CA LEU A 17 3.28 -1.24 -1.29
C LEU A 17 4.46 -2.15 -1.67
N LEU A 18 4.50 -3.37 -1.13
CA LEU A 18 5.52 -4.35 -1.47
C LEU A 18 5.41 -4.78 -2.95
N ILE A 19 4.20 -5.09 -3.42
CA ILE A 19 3.97 -5.47 -4.82
C ILE A 19 4.36 -4.32 -5.75
N TRP A 20 3.96 -3.09 -5.40
CA TRP A 20 4.35 -1.92 -6.16
C TRP A 20 5.87 -1.77 -6.26
N LEU A 21 6.58 -1.94 -5.14
CA LEU A 21 8.04 -1.83 -5.09
C LEU A 21 8.74 -2.93 -5.90
N ILE A 22 8.25 -4.18 -5.83
CA ILE A 22 8.78 -5.28 -6.65
C ILE A 22 8.56 -5.00 -8.13
N TYR A 23 7.36 -4.57 -8.52
CA TYR A 23 7.04 -4.27 -9.91
C TYR A 23 7.83 -3.06 -10.42
N PHE A 24 8.01 -2.04 -9.60
CA PHE A 24 8.87 -0.91 -9.93
C PHE A 24 10.32 -1.35 -10.15
N MET A 25 10.86 -2.23 -9.30
CA MET A 25 12.20 -2.79 -9.51
C MET A 25 12.31 -3.60 -10.80
N LEU A 26 11.30 -4.41 -11.14
CA LEU A 26 11.27 -5.16 -12.40
C LEU A 26 11.21 -4.22 -13.62
N GLU A 27 10.43 -3.15 -13.53
CA GLU A 27 10.35 -2.11 -14.57
C GLU A 27 11.70 -1.40 -14.77
N LEU A 28 12.46 -1.17 -13.70
CA LEU A 28 13.82 -0.59 -13.80
C LEU A 28 14.82 -1.51 -14.48
N LEU A 29 14.66 -2.84 -14.37
CA LEU A 29 15.56 -3.81 -15.02
C LEU A 29 15.34 -3.85 -16.53
N LYS A 30 14.09 -3.72 -16.97
CA LYS A 30 13.74 -3.62 -18.38
C LYS A 30 12.42 -2.88 -18.52
N GLU A 31 12.51 -1.74 -19.18
CA GLU A 31 11.37 -0.91 -19.52
C GLU A 31 10.31 -1.71 -20.30
N GLY A 32 9.05 -1.58 -19.92
CA GLY A 32 7.93 -2.30 -20.52
C GLY A 32 7.69 -3.71 -19.96
N LEU A 33 8.41 -4.17 -18.94
CA LEU A 33 8.14 -5.49 -18.35
C LEU A 33 6.79 -5.56 -17.64
N ILE A 34 6.49 -4.56 -16.81
CA ILE A 34 5.23 -4.45 -16.08
C ILE A 34 4.31 -3.46 -16.78
N SER A 35 4.83 -2.31 -17.18
CA SER A 35 4.03 -1.20 -17.74
C SER A 35 3.28 -1.53 -19.03
N ASN A 36 3.71 -2.54 -19.80
CA ASN A 36 2.98 -3.04 -20.97
C ASN A 36 1.68 -3.77 -20.62
N TYR A 37 1.55 -4.29 -19.40
CA TYR A 37 0.40 -5.06 -18.96
C TYR A 37 -0.40 -4.34 -17.88
N PHE A 38 0.24 -3.47 -17.11
CA PHE A 38 -0.35 -2.88 -15.92
C PHE A 38 0.25 -1.51 -15.57
N ASP A 39 -0.61 -0.54 -15.28
CA ASP A 39 -0.18 0.80 -14.90
C ASP A 39 0.31 0.86 -13.45
N LEU A 40 1.64 0.90 -13.30
CA LEU A 40 2.34 1.07 -12.03
C LEU A 40 1.93 2.34 -11.27
N ASN A 41 1.54 3.42 -11.96
CA ASN A 41 1.12 4.66 -11.32
C ASN A 41 -0.25 4.49 -10.66
N LEU A 42 -1.14 3.72 -11.26
CA LEU A 42 -2.46 3.43 -10.68
C LEU A 42 -2.30 2.65 -9.37
N LEU A 43 -1.40 1.66 -9.34
CA LEU A 43 -1.08 0.92 -8.11
C LEU A 43 -0.39 1.80 -7.06
N LEU A 44 0.46 2.75 -7.46
CA LEU A 44 1.04 3.72 -6.54
C LEU A 44 -0.04 4.58 -5.89
N ILE A 45 -0.96 5.15 -6.68
CA ILE A 45 -2.07 5.97 -6.19
C ILE A 45 -2.91 5.16 -5.19
N PHE A 46 -3.21 3.89 -5.54
CA PHE A 46 -3.93 2.99 -4.65
C PHE A 46 -3.18 2.75 -3.32
N ALA A 47 -1.88 2.47 -3.38
CA ALA A 47 -1.05 2.29 -2.18
C ALA A 47 -0.98 3.56 -1.31
N VAL A 48 -0.91 4.75 -1.93
CA VAL A 48 -0.93 6.04 -1.21
C VAL A 48 -2.27 6.25 -0.50
N ILE A 49 -3.39 6.00 -1.17
CA ILE A 49 -4.73 6.11 -0.56
C ILE A 49 -4.85 5.14 0.62
N LEU A 50 -4.42 3.88 0.44
CA LEU A 50 -4.39 2.91 1.53
C LEU A 50 -3.49 3.35 2.68
N GLY A 51 -2.36 4.00 2.39
CA GLY A 51 -1.47 4.57 3.40
C GLY A 51 -2.14 5.64 4.24
N VAL A 52 -2.86 6.57 3.61
CA VAL A 52 -3.63 7.62 4.32
C VAL A 52 -4.70 6.99 5.22
N VAL A 53 -5.47 6.03 4.69
CA VAL A 53 -6.50 5.31 5.46
C VAL A 53 -5.88 4.54 6.62
N ASN A 54 -4.76 3.85 6.38
CA ASN A 54 -4.03 3.09 7.38
C ASN A 54 -3.56 4.01 8.53
N ILE A 55 -2.98 5.16 8.21
CA ILE A 55 -2.59 6.17 9.20
C ILE A 55 -3.80 6.59 10.02
N GLN A 56 -4.92 7.00 9.40
CA GLN A 56 -6.11 7.43 10.15
C GLN A 56 -6.67 6.33 11.08
N VAL A 57 -6.69 5.08 10.62
CA VAL A 57 -7.14 3.93 11.41
C VAL A 57 -6.18 3.59 12.55
N ASN A 58 -4.88 3.87 12.39
CA ASN A 58 -3.85 3.63 13.40
C ASN A 58 -3.58 4.79 14.35
N TYR A 59 -3.82 6.04 13.93
CA TYR A 59 -3.51 7.27 14.67
C TYR A 59 -4.22 7.34 16.02
N LYS A 60 -5.49 6.89 16.08
CA LYS A 60 -6.27 6.80 17.34
C LYS A 60 -5.60 5.99 18.46
N LYS A 61 -4.58 5.19 18.17
CA LYS A 61 -3.89 4.35 19.16
C LYS A 61 -2.71 5.06 19.83
N TYR A 62 -2.26 6.21 19.32
CA TYR A 62 -1.12 6.96 19.85
C TYR A 62 -1.54 8.00 20.91
N ASP A 63 -2.78 8.48 20.88
CA ASP A 63 -3.29 9.49 21.82
C ASP A 63 -3.66 8.90 23.19
N ASP A 64 -4.14 7.64 23.26
CA ASP A 64 -4.48 6.95 24.52
C ASP A 64 -3.26 6.45 25.35
N ARG A 65 -2.04 6.85 24.99
CA ARG A 65 -0.79 6.49 25.71
C ARG A 65 0.05 7.69 26.14
N GLY A 66 -0.39 8.91 25.85
CA GLY A 66 0.15 10.16 26.42
C GLY A 66 -0.58 10.55 27.68
#